data_AF-A0A820VD87-F1
#
_entry.id   AF-A0A820VD87-F1
#
_cell.length_a   1.000
_cell.length_b   1.000
_cell.length_c   1.000
_cell.angle_alpha   90.00
_cell.angle_beta   90.00
_cell.angle_gamma   90.00
#
_symmetry.space_group_name_H-M   'P 1'
#
loop_
_entity.id
_entity.type
_entity.pdbx_description
1 polymer ?
#
loop_
_entity_poly.entity_id
_entity_poly.type
_entity_poly.pdbx_seq_one_letter_code
_entity_poly.pdbx_strand_id
1 'polypeptide(L)'
;MCIYHENADLLLQGISKSLQRLVTIKSLIEETICKSPSESCHYRQCANCRHLTASAILSDGIDIETEDSASWSIWKKFNSRYELLHLTGTLRALLEEIDNLWPNFIIHNFYTHEQRDYIALIKETSSITTFAIVQVDFAQNYSLIIQREIQSAYYSRQQATIFTIYIKVGEEHRNMVIISDYLAHDTKFVYSGQKFIVNFLQKQYPNVFKLNYVSDGASAHFKNKYNMYNLAHHHVDFNIGASWTFSASGHGKGPCDGVGAVIKSTATQHIIKGGPNASFSSPKQFYEWCVDKNDRLVIARPRRIDTSKSMTTKMPEPNRPIEVRWLSGDVVNNEFENCLKQRWSQLSSKDSITGIRDMHQFDADTNGSISSHRTSQSIRTTIHTLKMPPTPRLTANRNTIDGR
;
A
#
# COMPACT_ATOMS: atom_id res chain seq x y z
N MET A 1 -7.63 -0.45 -8.69
CA MET A 1 -9.00 -1.02 -8.67
C MET A 1 -8.87 -2.37 -8.03
N CYS A 2 -9.57 -2.60 -6.91
CA CYS A 2 -9.47 -3.88 -6.21
C CYS A 2 -10.58 -4.83 -6.70
N ILE A 3 -10.38 -6.13 -6.50
CA ILE A 3 -11.34 -7.16 -6.92
C ILE A 3 -12.70 -7.02 -6.23
N TYR A 4 -12.75 -6.58 -4.96
CA TYR A 4 -14.00 -6.44 -4.22
C TYR A 4 -14.89 -5.36 -4.81
N HIS A 5 -14.34 -4.16 -5.06
CA HIS A 5 -15.09 -3.06 -5.68
C HIS A 5 -15.44 -3.36 -7.13
N GLU A 6 -14.53 -3.93 -7.90
CA GLU A 6 -14.78 -4.26 -9.31
C GLU A 6 -15.86 -5.33 -9.46
N ASN A 7 -15.79 -6.43 -8.71
CA ASN A 7 -16.81 -7.48 -8.78
C ASN A 7 -18.17 -7.00 -8.24
N ALA A 8 -18.18 -6.18 -7.18
CA ALA A 8 -19.43 -5.57 -6.72
C ALA A 8 -20.06 -4.72 -7.84
N ASP A 9 -19.27 -3.91 -8.54
CA ASP A 9 -19.77 -3.08 -9.63
C ASP A 9 -20.27 -3.92 -10.82
N LEU A 10 -19.49 -4.91 -11.27
CA LEU A 10 -19.87 -5.79 -12.39
C LEU A 10 -21.15 -6.59 -12.12
N LEU A 11 -21.34 -7.08 -10.88
CA LEU A 11 -22.57 -7.78 -10.49
C LEU A 11 -23.75 -6.81 -10.45
N LEU A 12 -23.57 -5.61 -9.89
CA LEU A 12 -24.62 -4.59 -9.86
C LEU A 12 -24.99 -4.06 -11.25
N GLN A 13 -24.05 -4.02 -12.20
CA GLN A 13 -24.35 -3.72 -13.60
C GLN A 13 -25.27 -4.80 -14.22
N GLY A 14 -24.96 -6.07 -13.98
CA GLY A 14 -25.83 -7.19 -14.42
C GLY A 14 -27.23 -7.10 -13.81
N ILE A 15 -27.31 -6.86 -12.50
CA ILE A 15 -28.58 -6.71 -11.77
C ILE A 15 -29.35 -5.50 -12.28
N SER A 16 -28.68 -4.37 -12.47
CA SER A 16 -29.33 -3.15 -12.96
C SER A 16 -29.95 -3.34 -14.33
N LYS A 17 -29.30 -4.13 -15.20
CA LYS A 17 -29.82 -4.51 -16.51
C LYS A 17 -31.04 -5.42 -16.40
N SER A 18 -30.97 -6.47 -15.57
CA SER A 18 -32.08 -7.42 -15.39
C SER A 18 -33.30 -6.76 -14.74
N LEU A 19 -33.10 -5.89 -13.74
CA LEU A 19 -34.17 -5.18 -13.05
C LEU A 19 -34.62 -3.89 -13.76
N GLN A 20 -33.96 -3.52 -14.86
CA GLN A 20 -34.17 -2.25 -15.58
C GLN A 20 -34.14 -1.01 -14.64
N ARG A 21 -33.30 -1.08 -13.61
CA ARG A 21 -33.21 -0.08 -12.54
C ARG A 21 -31.74 0.18 -12.22
N LEU A 22 -31.34 1.44 -12.14
CA LEU A 22 -29.97 1.76 -11.73
C LEU A 22 -29.77 1.45 -10.25
N VAL A 23 -28.85 0.55 -9.96
CA VAL A 23 -28.40 0.23 -8.61
C VAL A 23 -26.92 0.57 -8.48
N THR A 24 -26.58 1.35 -7.47
CA THR A 24 -25.19 1.72 -7.20
C THR A 24 -24.69 1.04 -5.94
N ILE A 25 -23.37 0.86 -5.84
CA ILE A 25 -22.72 0.41 -4.61
C ILE A 25 -23.13 1.28 -3.43
N LYS A 26 -23.14 2.61 -3.61
CA LYS A 26 -23.45 3.57 -2.55
C LYS A 26 -24.87 3.36 -2.01
N SER A 27 -25.87 3.35 -2.89
CA SER A 27 -27.27 3.16 -2.48
C SER A 27 -27.48 1.81 -1.80
N LEU A 28 -26.89 0.74 -2.32
CA LEU A 28 -27.04 -0.58 -1.72
C LEU A 28 -26.33 -0.69 -0.36
N ILE A 29 -25.19 -0.02 -0.15
CA ILE A 29 -24.59 0.07 1.18
C ILE A 29 -25.57 0.75 2.14
N GLU A 30 -26.10 1.93 1.80
CA GLU A 30 -27.00 2.71 2.65
C GLU A 30 -28.24 1.92 3.10
N GLU A 31 -28.70 0.96 2.30
CA GLU A 31 -29.83 0.09 2.62
C GLU A 31 -29.44 -1.20 3.36
N THR A 32 -28.18 -1.67 3.22
CA THR A 32 -27.70 -2.93 3.81
C THR A 32 -27.08 -2.77 5.21
N ILE A 33 -26.89 -1.53 5.68
CA ILE A 33 -26.43 -1.20 7.04
C ILE A 33 -27.36 -0.19 7.72
N CYS A 34 -27.21 -0.01 9.03
CA CYS A 34 -28.02 0.96 9.78
C CYS A 34 -27.74 2.40 9.32
N LYS A 35 -28.77 3.28 9.36
CA LYS A 35 -28.67 4.71 8.99
C LYS A 35 -27.56 5.47 9.74
N SER A 36 -27.34 5.11 11.01
CA SER A 36 -26.20 5.58 11.80
C SER A 36 -25.32 4.37 12.11
N PRO A 37 -24.43 3.99 11.18
CA PRO A 37 -23.69 2.75 11.31
C PRO A 37 -22.63 2.87 12.41
N SER A 38 -22.52 1.81 13.21
CA SER A 38 -21.35 1.59 14.07
C SER A 38 -20.39 0.63 13.39
N GLU A 39 -19.18 0.50 13.93
CA GLU A 39 -18.20 -0.48 13.48
C GLU A 39 -18.78 -1.92 13.42
N SER A 40 -19.67 -2.27 14.36
CA SER A 40 -20.37 -3.56 14.37
C SER A 40 -21.26 -3.80 13.14
N CYS A 41 -21.77 -2.75 12.50
CA CYS A 41 -22.56 -2.85 11.27
C CYS A 41 -21.65 -3.30 10.11
N HIS A 42 -20.47 -2.68 10.00
CA HIS A 42 -19.50 -2.97 8.96
C HIS A 42 -18.89 -4.38 9.11
N TYR A 43 -18.68 -4.86 10.34
CA TYR A 43 -18.27 -6.24 10.59
C TYR A 43 -19.39 -7.27 10.53
N ARG A 44 -20.62 -6.88 10.15
CA ARG A 44 -21.79 -7.77 10.09
C ARG A 44 -22.13 -8.43 11.44
N GLN A 45 -21.82 -7.75 12.54
CA GLN A 45 -22.09 -8.19 13.92
C GLN A 45 -23.30 -7.48 14.55
N CYS A 46 -23.78 -6.40 13.95
CA CYS A 46 -24.94 -5.64 14.44
C CYS A 46 -26.23 -6.47 14.35
N ALA A 47 -26.96 -6.58 15.47
CA ALA A 47 -28.22 -7.33 15.53
C ALA A 47 -29.30 -6.80 14.56
N ASN A 48 -29.29 -5.50 14.24
CA ASN A 48 -30.31 -4.86 13.43
C ASN A 48 -30.13 -5.06 11.92
N CYS A 49 -28.88 -5.13 11.42
CA CYS A 49 -28.61 -5.18 9.98
C CYS A 49 -27.88 -6.44 9.51
N ARG A 50 -27.37 -7.30 10.42
CA ARG A 50 -26.62 -8.51 10.03
C ARG A 50 -27.42 -9.48 9.16
N HIS A 51 -28.75 -9.48 9.29
CA HIS A 51 -29.67 -10.35 8.57
C HIS A 51 -30.07 -9.82 7.19
N LEU A 52 -29.77 -8.55 6.87
CA LEU A 52 -30.13 -7.94 5.60
C LEU A 52 -29.22 -8.46 4.49
N THR A 53 -29.79 -9.06 3.46
CA THR A 53 -29.07 -9.51 2.26
C THR A 53 -29.24 -8.50 1.13
N ALA A 54 -28.28 -8.46 0.20
CA ALA A 54 -28.37 -7.56 -0.94
C ALA A 54 -29.55 -7.97 -1.82
N SER A 55 -29.74 -9.26 -2.07
CA SER A 55 -30.84 -9.78 -2.90
C SER A 55 -32.22 -9.39 -2.37
N ALA A 56 -32.46 -9.49 -1.06
CA ALA A 56 -33.74 -9.17 -0.43
C ALA A 56 -34.09 -7.68 -0.61
N ILE A 57 -33.09 -6.81 -0.44
CA ILE A 57 -33.25 -5.36 -0.65
C ILE A 57 -33.48 -5.04 -2.13
N LEU A 58 -32.73 -5.69 -3.02
CA LEU A 58 -32.85 -5.46 -4.46
C LEU A 58 -34.18 -5.92 -5.03
N SER A 59 -34.77 -6.92 -4.39
CA SER A 59 -36.03 -7.56 -4.79
C SER A 59 -37.27 -7.00 -4.07
N ASP A 60 -37.08 -6.11 -3.09
CA ASP A 60 -38.17 -5.58 -2.30
C ASP A 60 -39.13 -4.74 -3.17
N GLY A 61 -40.42 -5.06 -3.10
CA GLY A 61 -41.47 -4.34 -3.83
C GLY A 61 -41.44 -4.49 -5.37
N ILE A 62 -40.68 -5.44 -5.91
CA ILE A 62 -40.62 -5.73 -7.36
C ILE A 62 -41.11 -7.16 -7.60
N ASP A 63 -42.03 -7.34 -8.55
CA ASP A 63 -42.37 -8.67 -9.07
C ASP A 63 -41.27 -9.11 -10.02
N ILE A 64 -40.39 -9.97 -9.54
CA ILE A 64 -39.18 -10.40 -10.26
C ILE A 64 -39.33 -11.86 -10.66
N GLU A 65 -39.30 -12.14 -11.96
CA GLU A 65 -39.13 -13.50 -12.47
C GLU A 65 -37.68 -13.94 -12.26
N THR A 66 -37.41 -14.55 -11.11
CA THR A 66 -36.04 -14.96 -10.73
C THR A 66 -35.41 -16.01 -11.66
N GLU A 67 -36.23 -16.67 -12.50
CA GLU A 67 -35.78 -17.63 -13.52
C GLU A 67 -35.44 -16.96 -14.85
N ASP A 68 -35.64 -15.65 -14.99
CA ASP A 68 -35.27 -14.91 -16.18
C ASP A 68 -33.78 -15.02 -16.48
N SER A 69 -33.48 -15.04 -17.77
CA SER A 69 -32.10 -15.07 -18.26
C SER A 69 -31.37 -13.78 -17.88
N ALA A 70 -30.22 -13.94 -17.23
CA ALA A 70 -29.32 -12.87 -16.85
C ALA A 70 -27.91 -13.15 -17.37
N SER A 71 -27.15 -12.07 -17.58
CA SER A 71 -25.73 -12.15 -17.90
C SER A 71 -24.94 -11.14 -17.09
N TRP A 72 -23.78 -11.55 -16.62
CA TRP A 72 -22.91 -10.73 -15.78
C TRP A 72 -21.45 -11.10 -15.98
N SER A 73 -20.56 -10.25 -15.48
CA SER A 73 -19.13 -10.52 -15.49
C SER A 73 -18.58 -10.55 -14.07
N ILE A 74 -17.51 -11.31 -13.85
CA ILE A 74 -16.86 -11.40 -12.54
C ILE A 74 -15.40 -11.81 -12.68
N TRP A 75 -14.51 -11.15 -11.94
CA TRP A 75 -13.13 -11.59 -11.81
C TRP A 75 -13.01 -12.77 -10.84
N LYS A 76 -12.42 -13.87 -11.28
CA LYS A 76 -12.08 -15.03 -10.42
C LYS A 76 -10.59 -15.36 -10.54
N LYS A 77 -10.02 -15.92 -9.48
CA LYS A 77 -8.60 -16.30 -9.42
C LYS A 77 -8.45 -17.79 -9.76
N PHE A 78 -7.66 -18.10 -10.79
CA PHE A 78 -7.30 -19.46 -11.20
C PHE A 78 -5.78 -19.60 -11.22
N ASN A 79 -5.22 -20.58 -10.51
CA ASN A 79 -3.77 -20.89 -10.54
C ASN A 79 -2.85 -19.66 -10.50
N SER A 80 -3.14 -18.73 -9.59
CA SER A 80 -2.44 -17.45 -9.38
C SER A 80 -2.66 -16.34 -10.41
N ARG A 81 -3.52 -16.53 -11.41
CA ARG A 81 -3.94 -15.49 -12.36
C ARG A 81 -5.39 -15.08 -12.11
N TYR A 82 -5.71 -13.82 -12.41
CA TYR A 82 -7.08 -13.34 -12.40
C TYR A 82 -7.62 -13.35 -13.82
N GLU A 83 -8.81 -13.89 -13.99
CA GLU A 83 -9.50 -13.96 -15.28
C GLU A 83 -10.90 -13.37 -15.13
N LEU A 84 -11.28 -12.54 -16.10
CA LEU A 84 -12.62 -12.00 -16.21
C LEU A 84 -13.50 -13.05 -16.87
N LEU A 85 -14.49 -13.55 -16.13
CA LEU A 85 -15.48 -14.48 -16.66
C LEU A 85 -16.71 -13.71 -17.10
N HIS A 86 -17.25 -14.12 -18.24
CA HIS A 86 -18.57 -13.70 -18.71
C HIS A 86 -19.54 -14.87 -18.54
N LEU A 87 -20.53 -14.70 -17.68
CA LEU A 87 -21.46 -15.75 -17.28
C LEU A 87 -22.86 -15.43 -17.81
N THR A 88 -23.60 -16.48 -18.14
CA THR A 88 -25.03 -16.43 -18.44
C THR A 88 -25.75 -17.46 -17.58
N GLY A 89 -26.91 -17.11 -17.04
CA GLY A 89 -27.65 -17.96 -16.11
C GLY A 89 -28.99 -17.33 -15.78
N THR A 90 -29.55 -17.67 -14.61
CA THR A 90 -30.78 -17.04 -14.13
C THR A 90 -30.49 -15.81 -13.27
N LEU A 91 -31.47 -14.92 -13.14
CA LEU A 91 -31.39 -13.80 -12.21
C LEU A 91 -31.19 -14.28 -10.77
N ARG A 92 -31.76 -15.42 -10.37
CA ARG A 92 -31.49 -16.05 -9.07
C ARG A 92 -30.00 -16.29 -8.85
N ALA A 93 -29.32 -16.90 -9.82
CA ALA A 93 -27.89 -17.19 -9.70
C ALA A 93 -27.04 -15.91 -9.57
N LEU A 94 -27.43 -14.83 -10.27
CA LEU A 94 -26.80 -13.52 -10.14
C LEU A 94 -27.04 -12.90 -8.75
N LEU A 95 -28.25 -13.00 -8.21
CA LEU A 95 -28.59 -12.53 -6.86
C LEU A 95 -27.85 -13.31 -5.76
N GLU A 96 -27.62 -14.61 -5.96
CA GLU A 96 -26.81 -15.42 -5.06
C GLU A 96 -25.32 -15.02 -5.10
N GLU A 97 -24.77 -14.72 -6.28
CA GLU A 97 -23.38 -14.23 -6.41
C GLU A 97 -23.17 -12.90 -5.67
N ILE A 98 -24.11 -11.94 -5.76
CA ILE A 98 -23.99 -10.69 -5.00
C ILE A 98 -24.09 -10.93 -3.49
N ASP A 99 -25.01 -11.79 -3.02
CA ASP A 99 -25.15 -12.09 -1.59
C ASP A 99 -23.92 -12.78 -1.00
N ASN A 100 -23.25 -13.64 -1.77
CA ASN A 100 -22.01 -14.28 -1.36
C ASN A 100 -20.84 -13.28 -1.26
N LEU A 101 -20.81 -12.30 -2.16
CA LEU A 101 -19.76 -11.27 -2.20
C LEU A 101 -19.97 -10.16 -1.16
N TRP A 102 -21.23 -9.76 -0.94
CA TRP A 102 -21.59 -8.52 -0.24
C TRP A 102 -21.05 -8.40 1.19
N PRO A 103 -21.12 -9.42 2.06
CA PRO A 103 -20.63 -9.32 3.43
C PRO A 103 -19.14 -8.97 3.51
N ASN A 104 -18.32 -9.62 2.68
CA ASN A 104 -16.88 -9.34 2.62
C ASN A 104 -16.59 -7.98 1.99
N PHE A 105 -17.40 -7.60 0.99
CA PHE A 105 -17.31 -6.27 0.38
C PHE A 105 -17.59 -5.15 1.39
N ILE A 106 -18.61 -5.26 2.25
CA ILE A 106 -18.93 -4.26 3.28
C ILE A 106 -17.75 -4.06 4.23
N ILE A 107 -17.12 -5.15 4.69
CA ILE A 107 -15.95 -5.11 5.57
C ILE A 107 -14.77 -4.45 4.85
N HIS A 108 -14.46 -4.87 3.62
CA HIS A 108 -13.37 -4.31 2.82
C HIS A 108 -13.59 -2.81 2.55
N ASN A 109 -14.82 -2.42 2.21
CA ASN A 109 -15.17 -1.03 1.98
C ASN A 109 -14.99 -0.17 3.22
N PHE A 110 -15.34 -0.68 4.41
CA PHE A 110 -15.08 0.03 5.66
C PHE A 110 -13.57 0.25 5.88
N TYR A 111 -12.75 -0.81 5.78
CA TYR A 111 -11.30 -0.67 5.95
C TYR A 111 -10.65 0.29 4.96
N THR A 112 -11.09 0.29 3.69
CA THR A 112 -10.50 1.18 2.69
C THR A 112 -10.78 2.64 3.00
N HIS A 113 -11.97 2.95 3.54
CA HIS A 113 -12.34 4.31 3.95
C HIS A 113 -11.55 4.73 5.19
N GLU A 114 -11.61 3.95 6.27
CA GLU A 114 -10.90 4.25 7.52
C GLU A 114 -9.39 4.43 7.31
N GLN A 115 -8.76 3.54 6.53
CA GLN A 115 -7.32 3.64 6.26
C GLN A 115 -6.97 4.84 5.39
N ARG A 116 -7.80 5.15 4.39
CA ARG A 116 -7.59 6.34 3.55
C ARG A 116 -7.70 7.61 4.38
N ASP A 117 -8.72 7.69 5.22
CA ASP A 117 -9.03 8.87 6.00
C ASP A 117 -7.97 9.07 7.11
N TYR A 118 -7.50 7.98 7.73
CA TYR A 118 -6.35 8.01 8.64
C TYR A 118 -5.06 8.44 7.93
N ILE A 119 -4.78 7.94 6.72
CA ILE A 119 -3.61 8.38 5.93
C ILE A 119 -3.69 9.88 5.59
N ALA A 120 -4.88 10.39 5.29
CA ALA A 120 -5.09 11.83 5.08
C ALA A 120 -4.82 12.62 6.38
N LEU A 121 -5.39 12.18 7.50
CA LEU A 121 -5.20 12.79 8.82
C LEU A 121 -3.72 12.87 9.22
N ILE A 122 -2.95 11.77 9.10
CA ILE A 122 -1.53 11.81 9.47
C ILE A 122 -0.71 12.69 8.51
N LYS A 123 -1.11 12.81 7.24
CA LYS A 123 -0.49 13.73 6.28
C LYS A 123 -0.79 15.19 6.64
N GLU A 124 -1.97 15.50 7.16
CA GLU A 124 -2.35 16.86 7.56
C GLU A 124 -1.72 17.26 8.90
N THR A 125 -1.55 16.31 9.82
CA THR A 125 -1.01 16.55 11.17
C THR A 125 0.51 16.45 11.26
N SER A 126 1.20 15.98 10.21
CA SER A 126 2.66 15.96 10.17
C SER A 126 3.24 17.37 10.33
N SER A 127 4.39 17.48 11.01
CA SER A 127 5.09 18.77 11.16
C SER A 127 6.60 18.58 11.24
N ILE A 128 7.35 19.66 11.01
CA ILE A 128 8.81 19.67 11.10
C ILE A 128 9.35 19.41 12.51
N THR A 129 8.48 19.49 13.52
CA THR A 129 8.82 19.30 14.93
C THR A 129 8.23 18.02 15.52
N THR A 130 7.49 17.21 14.75
CA THR A 130 6.80 16.01 15.27
C THR A 130 7.23 14.76 14.51
N PHE A 131 6.63 14.53 13.35
CA PHE A 131 6.89 13.36 12.53
C PHE A 131 6.84 13.66 11.04
N ALA A 132 7.60 12.87 10.28
CA ALA A 132 7.55 12.84 8.82
C ALA A 132 6.68 11.68 8.34
N ILE A 133 5.92 11.90 7.25
CA ILE A 133 5.29 10.82 6.49
C ILE A 133 6.26 10.38 5.40
N VAL A 134 6.51 9.08 5.33
CA VAL A 134 7.31 8.45 4.26
C VAL A 134 6.42 7.44 3.56
N GLN A 135 5.83 7.84 2.44
CA GLN A 135 5.13 6.91 1.56
C GLN A 135 6.13 6.23 0.64
N VAL A 136 6.08 4.90 0.54
CA VAL A 136 6.99 4.10 -0.28
C VAL A 136 6.24 3.13 -1.16
N ASP A 137 6.79 2.85 -2.34
CA ASP A 137 6.27 1.84 -3.26
C ASP A 137 7.36 1.29 -4.20
N PHE A 138 7.13 0.11 -4.76
CA PHE A 138 7.92 -0.42 -5.86
C PHE A 138 7.25 -0.08 -7.18
N ALA A 139 7.89 0.74 -8.00
CA ALA A 139 7.40 1.08 -9.32
C ALA A 139 7.67 -0.04 -10.34
N GLN A 140 7.54 -1.33 -9.99
CA GLN A 140 7.95 -2.49 -10.83
C GLN A 140 9.41 -2.44 -11.33
N ASN A 141 9.92 -3.57 -11.80
CA ASN A 141 11.23 -3.59 -12.46
C ASN A 141 11.14 -2.93 -13.84
N TYR A 142 12.05 -1.98 -14.10
CA TYR A 142 12.16 -1.32 -15.39
C TYR A 142 13.09 -2.12 -16.29
N SER A 143 12.55 -2.64 -17.39
CA SER A 143 13.36 -3.33 -18.41
C SER A 143 14.15 -2.32 -19.22
N LEU A 144 15.46 -2.55 -19.33
CA LEU A 144 16.37 -1.72 -20.12
C LEU A 144 16.25 -2.14 -21.59
N ILE A 145 15.32 -1.51 -22.30
CA ILE A 145 15.01 -1.84 -23.70
C ILE A 145 15.99 -1.11 -24.62
N ILE A 146 16.46 -1.81 -25.65
CA ILE A 146 17.28 -1.25 -26.73
C ILE A 146 16.40 -1.07 -27.97
N GLN A 147 16.51 0.06 -28.65
CA GLN A 147 15.77 0.26 -29.89
C GLN A 147 16.30 -0.68 -30.99
N ARG A 148 15.37 -1.30 -31.75
CA ARG A 148 15.68 -2.33 -32.76
C ARG A 148 16.38 -3.56 -32.18
N GLU A 149 16.01 -3.97 -30.97
CA GLU A 149 16.50 -5.23 -30.40
C GLU A 149 16.16 -6.42 -31.30
N ILE A 150 17.12 -7.33 -31.45
CA ILE A 150 16.89 -8.62 -32.10
C ILE A 150 16.03 -9.51 -31.20
N GLN A 151 15.30 -10.46 -31.79
CA GLN A 151 14.35 -11.31 -31.05
C GLN A 151 14.99 -12.08 -29.88
N SER A 152 16.25 -12.50 -30.00
CA SER A 152 16.96 -13.19 -28.91
C SER A 152 17.28 -12.29 -27.72
N ALA A 153 17.45 -10.98 -27.94
CA ALA A 153 17.72 -10.00 -26.87
C ALA A 153 16.47 -9.68 -26.02
N TYR A 154 15.27 -10.01 -26.51
CA TYR A 154 14.02 -9.84 -25.77
C TYR A 154 13.98 -10.68 -24.47
N TYR A 155 14.54 -11.89 -24.49
CA TYR A 155 14.52 -12.83 -23.36
C TYR A 155 15.61 -12.59 -22.31
N SER A 156 16.61 -11.75 -22.62
CA SER A 156 17.77 -11.49 -21.75
C SER A 156 17.87 -10.02 -21.32
N ARG A 157 16.77 -9.27 -21.41
CA ARG A 157 16.73 -7.86 -21.03
C ARG A 157 17.15 -7.70 -19.58
N GLN A 158 18.17 -6.88 -19.36
CA GLN A 158 18.50 -6.42 -18.02
C GLN A 158 17.37 -5.56 -17.47
N GLN A 159 17.22 -5.58 -16.15
CA GLN A 159 16.21 -4.80 -15.47
C GLN A 159 16.84 -4.03 -14.32
N ALA A 160 16.19 -2.93 -13.92
CA ALA A 160 16.53 -2.19 -12.72
C ALA A 160 15.30 -2.11 -11.82
N THR A 161 15.49 -2.26 -10.51
CA THR A 161 14.43 -1.96 -9.55
C THR A 161 14.35 -0.45 -9.33
N ILE A 162 13.13 0.07 -9.35
CA ILE A 162 12.82 1.48 -9.06
C ILE A 162 11.94 1.51 -7.81
N PHE A 163 12.52 1.96 -6.70
CA PHE A 163 11.81 2.14 -5.45
C PHE A 163 11.52 3.62 -5.23
N THR A 164 10.24 3.97 -5.21
CA THR A 164 9.77 5.36 -5.19
C THR A 164 9.36 5.75 -3.78
N ILE A 165 9.74 6.96 -3.40
CA ILE A 165 9.58 7.47 -2.06
C ILE A 165 9.01 8.88 -2.16
N TYR A 166 7.92 9.12 -1.42
CA TYR A 166 7.35 10.43 -1.22
C TYR A 166 7.41 10.77 0.27
N ILE A 167 8.01 11.92 0.57
CA ILE A 167 8.19 12.43 1.92
C ILE A 167 7.33 13.67 2.09
N LYS A 168 6.56 13.72 3.17
CA LYS A 168 5.83 14.92 3.61
C LYS A 168 6.23 15.29 5.04
N VAL A 169 6.59 16.54 5.25
CA VAL A 169 6.93 17.12 6.56
C VAL A 169 6.24 18.49 6.67
N GLY A 170 5.11 18.55 7.37
CA GLY A 170 4.27 19.76 7.35
C GLY A 170 3.82 20.11 5.93
N GLU A 171 4.11 21.34 5.50
CA GLU A 171 3.82 21.80 4.13
C GLU A 171 4.90 21.43 3.11
N GLU A 172 6.02 20.86 3.56
CA GLU A 172 7.09 20.46 2.67
C GLU A 172 6.87 19.07 2.08
N HIS A 173 7.23 18.97 0.80
CA HIS A 173 7.19 17.73 0.04
C HIS A 173 8.57 17.47 -0.57
N ARG A 174 9.00 16.21 -0.53
CA ARG A 174 10.21 15.73 -1.21
C ARG A 174 9.91 14.40 -1.89
N ASN A 175 10.50 14.20 -3.07
CA ASN A 175 10.45 12.93 -3.76
C ASN A 175 11.85 12.34 -3.79
N MET A 176 11.96 11.03 -3.62
CA MET A 176 13.20 10.31 -3.75
C MET A 176 12.94 9.04 -4.56
N VAL A 177 13.95 8.60 -5.29
CA VAL A 177 13.96 7.32 -5.98
C VAL A 177 15.28 6.60 -5.70
N ILE A 178 15.18 5.32 -5.35
CA ILE A 178 16.32 4.42 -5.24
C ILE A 178 16.31 3.51 -6.47
N ILE A 179 17.41 3.55 -7.22
CA ILE A 179 17.65 2.68 -8.38
C ILE A 179 18.65 1.61 -7.96
N SER A 180 18.37 0.37 -8.35
CA SER A 180 19.16 -0.79 -7.95
C SER A 180 19.21 -1.86 -9.03
N ASP A 181 20.30 -2.63 -9.03
CA ASP A 181 20.45 -3.90 -9.73
C ASP A 181 19.88 -5.10 -8.92
N TYR A 182 19.48 -4.90 -7.66
CA TYR A 182 18.81 -5.90 -6.83
C TYR A 182 17.33 -6.00 -7.20
N LEU A 183 16.98 -7.07 -7.94
CA LEU A 183 15.65 -7.22 -8.55
C LEU A 183 14.55 -7.72 -7.61
N ALA A 184 14.91 -8.27 -6.46
CA ALA A 184 13.95 -8.82 -5.53
C ALA A 184 13.26 -7.69 -4.74
N HIS A 185 11.93 -7.69 -4.78
CA HIS A 185 11.11 -6.82 -3.95
C HIS A 185 10.87 -7.56 -2.64
N ASP A 186 11.78 -7.38 -1.69
CA ASP A 186 11.77 -8.12 -0.43
C ASP A 186 12.07 -7.20 0.77
N THR A 187 12.14 -7.81 1.95
CA THR A 187 12.38 -7.06 3.20
C THR A 187 13.81 -6.53 3.29
N LYS A 188 14.80 -7.18 2.64
CA LYS A 188 16.20 -6.74 2.65
C LYS A 188 16.34 -5.42 1.90
N PHE A 189 15.72 -5.34 0.73
CA PHE A 189 15.69 -4.12 -0.05
C PHE A 189 15.04 -2.98 0.73
N VAL A 190 13.87 -3.22 1.33
CA VAL A 190 13.13 -2.19 2.05
C VAL A 190 13.94 -1.67 3.25
N TYR A 191 14.58 -2.55 4.02
CA TYR A 191 15.45 -2.16 5.12
C TYR A 191 16.64 -1.31 4.66
N SER A 192 17.30 -1.71 3.57
CA SER A 192 18.43 -0.96 3.00
C SER A 192 17.97 0.41 2.44
N GLY A 193 16.78 0.46 1.85
CA GLY A 193 16.14 1.72 1.44
C GLY A 193 15.83 2.65 2.61
N GLN A 194 15.36 2.10 3.74
CA GLN A 194 15.09 2.87 4.96
C GLN A 194 16.33 3.61 5.47
N LYS A 195 17.53 3.02 5.35
CA LYS A 195 18.78 3.72 5.73
C LYS A 195 18.99 5.02 4.97
N PHE A 196 18.79 5.02 3.65
CA PHE A 196 18.92 6.23 2.84
C PHE A 196 17.88 7.26 3.23
N ILE A 197 16.63 6.83 3.44
CA ILE A 197 15.51 7.69 3.83
C ILE A 197 15.79 8.35 5.18
N VAL A 198 16.16 7.56 6.20
CA VAL A 198 16.45 8.05 7.55
C VAL A 198 17.61 9.04 7.52
N ASN A 199 18.71 8.71 6.84
CA ASN A 199 19.88 9.58 6.75
C ASN A 199 19.55 10.93 6.09
N PHE A 200 18.77 10.90 5.01
CA PHE A 200 18.25 12.12 4.38
C PHE A 200 17.39 12.94 5.36
N LEU A 201 16.44 12.30 6.03
CA LEU A 201 15.53 12.97 6.95
C LEU A 201 16.24 13.57 8.17
N GLN A 202 17.18 12.86 8.78
CA GLN A 202 17.95 13.38 9.92
C GLN A 202 18.81 14.59 9.53
N LYS A 203 19.31 14.64 8.29
CA LYS A 203 20.09 15.79 7.79
C LYS A 203 19.23 16.98 7.43
N GLN A 204 18.11 16.77 6.73
CA GLN A 204 17.26 17.86 6.21
C GLN A 204 16.23 18.33 7.23
N TYR A 205 15.79 17.46 8.13
CA TYR A 205 14.74 17.69 9.11
C TYR A 205 15.18 17.20 10.50
N PRO A 206 16.24 17.77 11.10
CA PRO A 206 16.84 17.27 12.35
C PRO A 206 15.90 17.29 13.56
N ASN A 207 14.82 18.08 13.50
CA ASN A 207 13.82 18.18 14.57
C ASN A 207 12.69 17.15 14.45
N VAL A 208 12.67 16.33 13.39
CA VAL A 208 11.73 15.22 13.25
C VAL A 208 12.23 14.06 14.11
N PHE A 209 11.46 13.71 15.14
CA PHE A 209 11.83 12.64 16.08
C PHE A 209 11.10 11.31 15.83
N LYS A 210 10.16 11.28 14.87
CA LYS A 210 9.43 10.06 14.50
C LYS A 210 9.13 9.97 13.01
N LEU A 211 9.14 8.76 12.46
CA LEU A 211 8.71 8.47 11.09
C LEU A 211 7.38 7.72 11.07
N ASN A 212 6.56 8.01 10.06
CA ASN A 212 5.36 7.26 9.74
C ASN A 212 5.48 6.74 8.31
N TYR A 213 5.85 5.47 8.17
CA TYR A 213 5.86 4.79 6.88
C TYR A 213 4.44 4.55 6.40
N VAL A 214 4.20 4.76 5.11
CA VAL A 214 2.95 4.44 4.44
C VAL A 214 3.24 3.60 3.22
N SER A 215 2.61 2.45 3.09
CA SER A 215 2.76 1.58 1.92
C SER A 215 1.46 0.84 1.64
N ASP A 216 1.42 0.12 0.52
CA ASP A 216 0.36 -0.84 0.30
C ASP A 216 0.47 -2.04 1.27
N GLY A 217 -0.60 -2.85 1.31
CA GLY A 217 -0.68 -4.05 2.13
C GLY A 217 -0.03 -5.30 1.52
N ALA A 218 0.87 -5.17 0.53
CA ALA A 218 1.48 -6.33 -0.12
C ALA A 218 2.33 -7.14 0.86
N SER A 219 1.94 -8.39 1.10
CA SER A 219 2.60 -9.27 2.05
C SER A 219 3.97 -9.75 1.60
N ALA A 220 4.28 -9.68 0.31
CA ALA A 220 5.60 -10.09 -0.20
C ALA A 220 6.71 -9.16 0.33
N HIS A 221 6.48 -7.85 0.33
CA HIS A 221 7.56 -6.88 0.55
C HIS A 221 7.28 -5.79 1.61
N PHE A 222 6.03 -5.53 2.01
CA PHE A 222 5.72 -4.55 3.06
C PHE A 222 5.04 -5.18 4.27
N LYS A 223 3.83 -5.73 4.12
CA LYS A 223 3.01 -6.22 5.24
C LYS A 223 3.37 -7.66 5.62
N ASN A 224 4.55 -7.85 6.19
CA ASN A 224 5.05 -9.17 6.62
C ASN A 224 5.72 -9.12 8.00
N LYS A 225 5.92 -10.30 8.60
CA LYS A 225 6.51 -10.45 9.94
C LYS A 225 7.93 -9.85 10.05
N TYR A 226 8.69 -9.86 8.96
CA TYR A 226 10.08 -9.38 8.94
C TYR A 226 10.16 -7.84 8.98
N ASN A 227 9.31 -7.14 8.21
CA ASN A 227 9.18 -5.69 8.32
C ASN A 227 8.63 -5.25 9.68
N MET A 228 7.72 -6.03 10.28
CA MET A 228 7.27 -5.76 11.66
C MET A 228 8.42 -5.92 12.67
N TYR A 229 9.27 -6.93 12.48
CA TYR A 229 10.47 -7.11 13.29
C TYR A 229 11.47 -5.96 13.11
N ASN A 230 11.69 -5.50 11.88
CA ASN A 230 12.50 -4.31 11.59
C ASN A 230 11.91 -3.06 12.22
N LEU A 231 10.59 -2.88 12.15
CA LEU A 231 9.90 -1.75 12.77
C LEU A 231 10.08 -1.74 14.30
N ALA A 232 10.01 -2.92 14.95
CA ALA A 232 10.24 -3.04 16.39
C ALA A 232 11.68 -2.65 16.80
N HIS A 233 12.66 -2.83 15.92
CA HIS A 233 14.06 -2.46 16.14
C HIS A 233 14.45 -1.13 15.50
N HIS A 234 13.50 -0.38 14.95
CA HIS A 234 13.79 0.82 14.18
C HIS A 234 14.57 1.87 14.99
N HIS A 235 14.21 2.04 16.27
CA HIS A 235 14.96 2.94 17.15
C HIS A 235 16.38 2.46 17.43
N VAL A 236 16.59 1.15 17.54
CA VAL A 236 17.93 0.56 17.78
C VAL A 236 18.82 0.78 16.55
N ASP A 237 18.27 0.56 15.35
CA ASP A 237 19.06 0.61 14.12
C ASP A 237 19.30 2.04 13.63
N PHE A 238 18.33 2.94 13.84
CA PHE A 238 18.29 4.26 13.21
C PHE A 238 18.26 5.42 14.20
N ASN A 239 18.18 5.15 15.50
CA ASN A 239 18.04 6.16 16.55
C ASN A 239 16.85 7.12 16.32
N ILE A 240 15.76 6.61 15.76
CA ILE A 240 14.51 7.35 15.55
C ILE A 240 13.33 6.39 15.65
N GLY A 241 12.24 6.82 16.30
CA GLY A 241 11.03 6.02 16.40
C GLY A 241 10.30 5.94 15.05
N ALA A 242 9.59 4.83 14.79
CA ALA A 242 8.77 4.71 13.61
C ALA A 242 7.44 4.00 13.88
N SER A 243 6.43 4.32 13.07
CA SER A 243 5.22 3.52 12.89
C SER A 243 4.98 3.28 11.40
N TRP A 244 4.17 2.28 11.08
CA TRP A 244 3.86 1.91 9.71
C TRP A 244 2.36 1.76 9.53
N THR A 245 1.82 2.50 8.57
CA THR A 245 0.41 2.49 8.19
C THR A 245 0.28 1.82 6.83
N PHE A 246 -0.64 0.85 6.72
CA PHE A 246 -0.89 0.13 5.47
C PHE A 246 -2.20 0.59 4.85
N SER A 247 -2.18 0.91 3.56
CA SER A 247 -3.42 1.07 2.80
C SER A 247 -3.97 -0.27 2.35
N ALA A 248 -5.29 -0.37 2.18
CA ALA A 248 -5.95 -1.55 1.69
C ALA A 248 -5.43 -1.94 0.28
N SER A 249 -5.27 -3.24 0.05
CA SER A 249 -4.77 -3.77 -1.22
C SER A 249 -5.62 -3.29 -2.40
N GLY A 250 -4.96 -2.75 -3.44
CA GLY A 250 -5.62 -2.20 -4.63
C GLY A 250 -6.13 -0.75 -4.48
N HIS A 251 -5.93 -0.11 -3.32
CA HIS A 251 -6.31 1.27 -3.01
C HIS A 251 -5.13 2.19 -2.64
N GLY A 252 -3.88 1.70 -2.71
CA GLY A 252 -2.68 2.43 -2.30
C GLY A 252 -2.12 3.44 -3.30
N LYS A 253 -2.82 3.72 -4.41
CA LYS A 253 -2.32 4.68 -5.41
C LYS A 253 -2.05 6.04 -4.76
N GLY A 254 -0.89 6.61 -5.03
CA GLY A 254 -0.48 7.85 -4.41
C GLY A 254 0.68 8.55 -5.12
N PRO A 255 1.30 9.54 -4.46
CA PRO A 255 2.37 10.33 -5.06
C PRO A 255 3.55 9.49 -5.59
N CYS A 256 3.81 8.32 -4.98
CA CYS A 256 4.88 7.40 -5.38
C CYS A 256 4.70 6.85 -6.80
N ASP A 257 3.46 6.63 -7.25
CA ASP A 257 3.18 6.20 -8.63
C ASP A 257 3.62 7.27 -9.64
N GLY A 258 3.38 8.55 -9.31
CA GLY A 258 3.77 9.69 -10.13
C GLY A 258 5.29 9.78 -10.31
N VAL A 259 6.05 9.53 -9.24
CA VAL A 259 7.52 9.45 -9.28
C VAL A 259 7.97 8.38 -10.26
N GLY A 260 7.43 7.16 -10.12
CA GLY A 260 7.79 6.04 -10.99
C GLY A 260 7.42 6.30 -12.45
N ALA A 261 6.24 6.88 -12.69
CA ALA A 261 5.78 7.23 -14.02
C ALA A 261 6.70 8.25 -14.71
N VAL A 262 7.14 9.30 -14.01
CA VAL A 262 8.06 10.32 -14.57
C VAL A 262 9.41 9.72 -14.92
N ILE A 263 10.00 8.93 -14.02
CA ILE A 263 11.30 8.27 -14.26
C ILE A 263 11.22 7.37 -15.50
N LYS A 264 10.24 6.46 -15.54
CA LYS A 264 10.10 5.50 -16.64
C LYS A 264 9.76 6.18 -17.97
N SER A 265 8.83 7.13 -17.96
CA SER A 265 8.41 7.80 -19.20
C SER A 265 9.55 8.62 -19.80
N THR A 266 10.32 9.33 -18.97
CA THR A 266 11.47 10.11 -19.44
C THR A 266 12.57 9.19 -19.99
N ALA A 267 12.84 8.06 -19.32
CA ALA A 267 13.80 7.06 -19.77
C ALA A 267 13.39 6.45 -21.13
N THR A 268 12.13 6.06 -21.27
CA THR A 268 11.59 5.56 -22.54
C THR A 268 11.67 6.60 -23.65
N GLN A 269 11.35 7.87 -23.36
CA GLN A 269 11.49 8.94 -24.35
C GLN A 269 12.95 9.18 -24.75
N HIS A 270 13.91 9.05 -23.83
CA HIS A 270 15.33 9.17 -24.13
C HIS A 270 15.77 8.08 -25.13
N ILE A 271 15.38 6.83 -24.89
CA ILE A 271 15.68 5.70 -25.78
C ILE A 271 15.07 5.92 -27.16
N ILE A 272 13.79 6.31 -27.22
CA ILE A 272 13.08 6.54 -28.49
C ILE A 272 13.71 7.67 -29.31
N LYS A 273 14.05 8.79 -28.66
CA LYS A 273 14.59 9.98 -29.35
C LYS A 273 16.06 9.83 -29.74
N GLY A 274 16.86 9.13 -28.92
CA GLY A 274 18.31 9.04 -29.11
C GLY A 274 18.76 7.90 -30.04
N GLY A 275 17.84 7.09 -30.55
CA GLY A 275 18.18 6.05 -31.52
C GLY A 275 18.79 4.80 -30.88
N PRO A 276 19.40 3.90 -31.68
CA PRO A 276 20.06 2.68 -31.20
C PRO A 276 21.19 2.93 -30.18
N ASN A 277 21.78 4.13 -30.20
CA ASN A 277 22.88 4.51 -29.32
C ASN A 277 22.40 5.03 -27.95
N ALA A 278 21.12 5.36 -27.80
CA ALA A 278 20.52 5.74 -26.53
C ALA A 278 19.87 4.51 -25.90
N SER A 279 20.68 3.71 -25.21
CA SER A 279 20.21 2.59 -24.41
C SER A 279 20.98 2.53 -23.09
N PHE A 280 20.40 1.82 -22.13
CA PHE A 280 21.06 1.54 -20.85
C PHE A 280 21.58 0.11 -20.88
N SER A 281 22.90 -0.05 -20.83
CA SER A 281 23.58 -1.34 -20.79
C SER A 281 23.63 -1.94 -19.38
N SER A 282 23.28 -1.17 -18.35
CA SER A 282 23.21 -1.62 -16.96
C SER A 282 22.27 -0.74 -16.11
N PRO A 283 21.75 -1.27 -14.98
CA PRO A 283 21.03 -0.47 -13.98
C PRO A 283 21.85 0.71 -13.46
N LYS A 284 23.18 0.56 -13.40
CA LYS A 284 24.09 1.62 -12.96
C LYS A 284 24.13 2.79 -13.94
N GLN A 285 24.22 2.50 -15.24
CA GLN A 285 24.16 3.54 -16.28
C GLN A 285 22.80 4.24 -16.29
N PHE A 286 21.71 3.49 -16.06
CA PHE A 286 20.38 4.07 -15.91
C PHE A 286 20.32 5.04 -14.71
N TYR A 287 20.88 4.66 -13.56
CA TYR A 287 21.02 5.55 -12.41
C TYR A 287 21.83 6.82 -12.72
N GLU A 288 23.00 6.68 -13.35
CA GLU A 288 23.87 7.81 -13.70
C GLU A 288 23.18 8.79 -14.64
N TRP A 289 22.42 8.27 -15.60
CA TRP A 289 21.58 9.07 -16.48
C TRP A 289 20.47 9.80 -15.71
N CYS A 290 19.79 9.14 -14.76
CA CYS A 290 18.79 9.80 -13.92
C CYS A 290 19.39 10.94 -13.08
N VAL A 291 20.61 10.77 -12.57
CA VAL A 291 21.33 11.83 -11.85
C VAL A 291 21.67 13.01 -12.76
N ASP A 292 22.17 12.75 -13.97
CA ASP A 292 22.45 13.80 -14.97
C ASP A 292 21.18 14.56 -15.39
N LYS A 293 20.06 13.86 -15.51
CA LYS A 293 18.76 14.45 -15.91
C LYS A 293 17.90 14.93 -14.76
N ASN A 294 18.43 14.98 -13.53
CA ASN A 294 17.60 15.22 -12.35
C ASN A 294 16.78 16.51 -12.40
N ASP A 295 17.35 17.58 -12.97
CA ASP A 295 16.71 18.90 -13.12
C ASP A 295 15.48 18.86 -14.04
N ARG A 296 15.40 17.83 -14.89
CA ARG A 296 14.27 17.59 -15.81
C ARG A 296 13.24 16.60 -15.26
N LEU A 297 13.57 15.89 -14.17
CA LEU A 297 12.70 14.91 -13.54
C LEU A 297 11.77 15.62 -12.53
N VAL A 298 10.82 16.40 -13.05
CA VAL A 298 9.91 17.21 -12.23
C VAL A 298 8.54 16.57 -12.08
N ILE A 299 8.07 16.43 -10.84
CA ILE A 299 6.69 16.04 -10.52
C ILE A 299 5.92 17.30 -10.14
N ALA A 300 4.89 17.63 -10.91
CA ALA A 300 3.93 18.67 -10.53
C ALA A 300 3.29 18.27 -9.19
N ARG A 301 3.29 19.18 -8.20
CA ARG A 301 2.70 18.93 -6.88
C ARG A 301 1.26 18.41 -7.06
N PRO A 302 0.83 17.37 -6.31
CA PRO A 302 -0.57 16.99 -6.30
C PRO A 302 -1.40 18.22 -5.89
N ARG A 303 -2.39 18.59 -6.71
CA ARG A 303 -3.26 19.77 -6.47
C ARG A 303 -3.84 19.69 -5.05
N ARG A 304 -3.68 20.77 -4.27
CA ARG A 304 -4.47 21.02 -3.05
C ARG A 304 -5.96 21.10 -3.44
N ILE A 305 -6.84 20.47 -2.67
CA ILE A 305 -8.20 20.95 -2.52
C ILE A 305 -8.08 22.20 -1.67
N ASP A 306 -8.33 23.35 -2.30
CA ASP A 306 -8.13 24.67 -1.70
C ASP A 306 -9.25 24.97 -0.70
N THR A 307 -8.89 25.23 0.56
CA THR A 307 -9.68 26.09 1.45
C THR A 307 -8.74 27.12 2.07
N SER A 308 -8.45 28.16 1.30
CA SER A 308 -8.11 29.53 1.70
C SER A 308 -7.34 29.73 3.02
N LYS A 309 -6.08 30.16 2.92
CA LYS A 309 -5.62 31.49 3.37
C LYS A 309 -4.15 31.70 3.06
N SER A 310 -3.83 32.93 2.67
CA SER A 310 -2.53 33.42 2.25
C SER A 310 -1.54 33.51 3.41
N MET A 311 -0.25 33.33 3.12
CA MET A 311 0.75 34.37 3.41
C MET A 311 2.02 34.16 2.60
N THR A 312 2.54 35.28 2.15
CA THR A 312 3.73 35.51 1.34
C THR A 312 5.02 35.08 2.04
N THR A 313 5.76 34.16 1.43
CA THR A 313 7.23 34.10 1.50
C THR A 313 7.75 33.69 0.13
N LYS A 314 8.75 34.42 -0.36
CA LYS A 314 9.45 34.25 -1.65
C LYS A 314 9.48 32.79 -2.11
N MET A 315 8.94 32.52 -3.30
CA MET A 315 9.11 31.23 -3.95
C MET A 315 10.61 30.96 -4.14
N PRO A 316 11.18 29.87 -3.61
CA PRO A 316 12.52 29.46 -3.98
C PRO A 316 12.53 29.04 -5.46
N GLU A 317 13.64 29.36 -6.12
CA GLU A 317 13.98 29.15 -7.53
C GLU A 317 13.73 27.72 -8.10
N PRO A 318 13.69 27.58 -9.45
CA PRO A 318 13.06 26.44 -10.11
C PRO A 318 13.90 25.14 -10.14
N ASN A 319 13.19 24.00 -10.07
CA ASN A 319 13.49 22.71 -10.70
C ASN A 319 14.69 21.86 -10.23
N ARG A 320 14.71 21.38 -8.98
CA ARG A 320 15.27 20.03 -8.69
C ARG A 320 14.40 19.26 -7.68
N PRO A 321 13.44 18.44 -8.11
CA PRO A 321 12.40 17.95 -7.20
C PRO A 321 12.44 16.46 -6.84
N ILE A 322 13.28 15.64 -7.49
CA ILE A 322 13.47 14.22 -7.13
C ILE A 322 14.91 14.00 -6.67
N GLU A 323 15.10 13.28 -5.58
CA GLU A 323 16.42 12.84 -5.12
C GLU A 323 16.70 11.43 -5.65
N VAL A 324 17.75 11.27 -6.46
CA VAL A 324 18.13 9.95 -7.03
C VAL A 324 19.24 9.32 -6.18
N ARG A 325 19.08 8.04 -5.85
CA ARG A 325 20.03 7.25 -5.05
C ARG A 325 20.35 5.92 -5.72
N TRP A 326 21.56 5.43 -5.52
CA TRP A 326 22.03 4.12 -5.97
C TRP A 326 22.12 3.15 -4.79
N LEU A 327 21.62 1.93 -4.98
CA LEU A 327 21.74 0.84 -4.01
C LEU A 327 22.14 -0.43 -4.78
N SER A 328 23.35 -0.94 -4.59
CA SER A 328 23.75 -2.20 -5.24
C SER A 328 23.27 -3.41 -4.46
N GLY A 329 23.06 -4.53 -5.14
CA GLY A 329 22.66 -5.80 -4.52
C GLY A 329 23.63 -6.31 -3.47
N ASP A 330 24.94 -6.11 -3.66
CA ASP A 330 25.96 -6.45 -2.65
C ASP A 330 25.76 -5.65 -1.36
N VAL A 331 25.42 -4.36 -1.48
CA VAL A 331 25.13 -3.52 -0.32
C VAL A 331 23.85 -4.01 0.36
N VAL A 332 22.78 -4.31 -0.38
CA VAL A 332 21.52 -4.84 0.19
C VAL A 332 21.78 -6.07 1.05
N ASN A 333 22.55 -7.03 0.54
CA ASN A 333 22.85 -8.26 1.26
C ASN A 333 23.73 -7.99 2.48
N ASN A 334 24.83 -7.26 2.31
CA ASN A 334 25.77 -6.98 3.40
C ASN A 334 25.15 -6.16 4.54
N GLU A 335 24.33 -5.16 4.20
CA GLU A 335 23.69 -4.30 5.19
C GLU A 335 22.67 -5.03 6.06
N PHE A 336 21.92 -5.95 5.45
CA PHE A 336 20.96 -6.76 6.17
C PHE A 336 21.66 -7.74 7.11
N GLU A 337 22.70 -8.44 6.63
CA GLU A 337 23.49 -9.35 7.47
C GLU A 337 24.15 -8.63 8.66
N ASN A 338 24.70 -7.43 8.43
CA ASN A 338 25.32 -6.64 9.48
C ASN A 338 24.30 -6.18 10.54
N CYS A 339 23.09 -5.80 10.12
CA CYS A 339 21.99 -5.48 11.02
C CYS A 339 21.63 -6.68 11.91
N LEU A 340 21.47 -7.86 11.33
CA LEU A 340 21.15 -9.07 12.09
C LEU A 340 22.22 -9.39 13.13
N LYS A 341 23.50 -9.27 12.76
CA LYS A 341 24.64 -9.43 13.68
C LYS A 341 24.63 -8.40 14.81
N GLN A 342 24.31 -7.13 14.52
CA GLN A 342 24.21 -6.07 15.52
C GLN A 342 23.07 -6.31 16.51
N ARG A 343 21.90 -6.73 16.02
CA ARG A 343 20.78 -7.09 16.90
C ARG A 343 21.10 -8.32 17.74
N TRP A 344 21.80 -9.30 17.17
CA TRP A 344 22.24 -10.49 17.88
C TRP A 344 23.22 -10.17 19.02
N SER A 345 24.22 -9.32 18.80
CA SER A 345 25.19 -8.96 19.84
C SER A 345 24.57 -8.24 21.04
N GLN A 346 23.49 -7.48 20.81
CA GLN A 346 22.70 -6.84 21.85
C GLN A 346 21.77 -7.81 22.61
N LEU A 347 21.37 -8.91 21.97
CA LEU A 347 20.59 -9.98 22.61
C LEU A 347 21.49 -10.97 23.34
N SER A 348 22.67 -11.30 22.82
CA SER A 348 23.65 -12.17 23.51
C SER A 348 24.28 -11.50 24.73
N SER A 349 24.10 -10.19 24.90
CA SER A 349 24.45 -9.44 26.12
C SER A 349 23.28 -9.30 27.11
N LYS A 350 22.09 -9.83 26.78
CA LYS A 350 20.90 -9.87 27.64
C LYS A 350 20.26 -11.27 27.58
N ASP A 351 20.54 -12.10 28.57
CA ASP A 351 19.91 -13.41 28.75
C ASP A 351 18.37 -13.35 28.63
N SER A 352 17.82 -13.78 27.49
CA SER A 352 16.55 -14.51 27.39
C SER A 352 16.31 -14.99 25.96
N ILE A 353 16.44 -16.30 25.77
CA ILE A 353 16.34 -17.05 24.51
C ILE A 353 14.89 -17.52 24.34
N THR A 354 14.20 -17.13 23.24
CA THR A 354 13.10 -17.91 22.60
C THR A 354 12.57 -17.34 21.25
N GLY A 355 13.28 -16.42 20.56
CA GLY A 355 12.71 -15.74 19.38
C GLY A 355 13.22 -16.15 17.98
N ILE A 356 14.35 -16.87 17.87
CA ILE A 356 15.17 -16.86 16.62
C ILE A 356 15.51 -18.29 16.13
N ARG A 357 14.56 -19.24 16.19
CA ARG A 357 14.69 -20.47 15.39
C ARG A 357 14.10 -20.33 13.98
N ASP A 358 13.24 -19.33 13.75
CA ASP A 358 12.51 -19.17 12.49
C ASP A 358 13.27 -18.40 11.40
N MET A 359 14.44 -17.83 11.70
CA MET A 359 15.19 -16.99 10.75
C MET A 359 16.43 -17.69 10.17
N HIS A 360 16.94 -18.74 10.81
CA HIS A 360 17.99 -19.59 10.23
C HIS A 360 17.47 -20.57 9.18
N GLN A 361 16.15 -20.75 9.06
CA GLN A 361 15.51 -21.50 7.98
C GLN A 361 15.51 -20.75 6.63
N PHE A 362 16.22 -19.62 6.56
CA PHE A 362 16.35 -18.73 5.41
C PHE A 362 17.13 -19.36 4.23
N ASP A 363 17.94 -20.40 4.44
CA ASP A 363 18.80 -20.98 3.39
C ASP A 363 18.24 -22.25 2.70
N ALA A 364 17.16 -22.86 3.21
CA ALA A 364 16.71 -24.17 2.70
C ALA A 364 15.53 -24.12 1.71
N ASP A 365 14.62 -23.13 1.84
CA ASP A 365 13.33 -23.17 1.11
C ASP A 365 13.31 -22.35 -0.19
N THR A 366 14.41 -21.70 -0.57
CA THR A 366 14.51 -20.97 -1.85
C THR A 366 15.03 -21.82 -3.02
N ASN A 367 15.45 -23.06 -2.77
CA ASN A 367 15.91 -24.01 -3.78
C ASN A 367 15.20 -25.38 -3.66
N GLY A 368 14.00 -25.52 -4.21
CA GLY A 368 13.38 -26.85 -4.34
C GLY A 368 11.93 -26.86 -4.82
N SER A 369 11.71 -27.40 -6.01
CA SER A 369 10.39 -27.69 -6.57
C SER A 369 9.67 -28.88 -5.90
N ILE A 370 8.39 -28.68 -5.56
CA ILE A 370 7.25 -29.64 -5.51
C ILE A 370 7.36 -30.85 -4.56
N SER A 371 6.48 -30.93 -3.55
CA SER A 371 5.43 -31.98 -3.49
C SER A 371 4.46 -31.79 -2.32
N SER A 372 3.22 -32.19 -2.58
CA SER A 372 2.08 -32.27 -1.67
C SER A 372 2.28 -33.25 -0.51
N HIS A 373 1.89 -32.88 0.72
CA HIS A 373 0.87 -33.60 1.51
C HIS A 373 0.61 -32.91 2.87
N ARG A 374 -0.65 -33.00 3.31
CA ARG A 374 -1.21 -32.46 4.54
C ARG A 374 -0.59 -33.10 5.79
N THR A 375 -0.45 -32.31 6.86
CA THR A 375 -1.10 -32.64 8.15
C THR A 375 -1.27 -31.39 9.01
N SER A 376 -2.52 -31.20 9.44
CA SER A 376 -2.97 -30.19 10.40
C SER A 376 -2.48 -30.51 11.80
N GLN A 377 -1.81 -29.56 12.46
CA GLN A 377 -1.79 -29.47 13.92
C GLN A 377 -2.09 -28.03 14.33
N SER A 378 -3.16 -27.87 15.10
CA SER A 378 -3.64 -26.59 15.60
C SER A 378 -2.65 -26.02 16.61
N ILE A 379 -2.08 -24.86 16.32
CA ILE A 379 -1.49 -24.00 17.34
C ILE A 379 -2.62 -23.09 17.85
N ARG A 380 -3.20 -23.46 19.00
CA ARG A 380 -4.05 -22.56 19.78
C ARG A 380 -3.17 -21.43 20.31
N THR A 381 -3.24 -20.26 19.68
CA THR A 381 -2.67 -19.03 20.26
C THR A 381 -3.70 -18.45 21.22
N THR A 382 -3.43 -18.55 22.51
CA THR A 382 -4.19 -17.89 23.58
C THR A 382 -4.12 -16.37 23.36
N ILE A 383 -5.25 -15.76 22.98
CA ILE A 383 -5.40 -14.31 22.92
C ILE A 383 -5.52 -13.80 24.36
N HIS A 384 -4.43 -13.29 24.92
CA HIS A 384 -4.54 -12.37 26.04
C HIS A 384 -5.05 -11.03 25.49
N THR A 385 -6.33 -10.78 25.73
CA THR A 385 -6.97 -9.48 25.51
C THR A 385 -6.30 -8.45 26.41
N LEU A 386 -5.42 -7.63 25.85
CA LEU A 386 -4.98 -6.39 26.48
C LEU A 386 -6.21 -5.46 26.56
N LYS A 387 -6.82 -5.39 27.75
CA LYS A 387 -7.82 -4.36 28.06
C LYS A 387 -7.17 -3.00 27.87
N MET A 388 -7.70 -2.18 26.96
CA MET A 388 -7.31 -0.79 26.84
C MET A 388 -7.57 -0.06 28.17
N PRO A 389 -6.67 0.83 28.63
CA PRO A 389 -6.94 1.69 29.78
C PRO A 389 -8.11 2.64 29.45
N PRO A 390 -8.96 2.99 30.44
CA PRO A 390 -10.08 3.88 30.22
C PRO A 390 -9.61 5.30 29.86
N THR A 391 -10.30 5.91 28.90
CA THR A 391 -10.17 7.31 28.49
C THR A 391 -10.36 8.24 29.68
N PRO A 392 -9.51 9.27 29.89
CA PRO A 392 -9.74 10.25 30.95
C PRO A 392 -11.05 11.01 30.68
N ARG A 393 -11.96 11.00 31.65
CA ARG A 393 -13.15 11.87 31.64
C ARG A 393 -12.70 13.32 31.78
N LEU A 394 -13.02 14.15 30.80
CA LEU A 394 -13.01 15.61 30.94
C LEU A 394 -14.02 15.99 32.04
N THR A 395 -13.50 16.41 33.19
CA THR A 395 -14.31 17.04 34.24
C THR A 395 -14.69 18.44 33.76
N ALA A 396 -15.97 18.63 33.44
CA ALA A 396 -16.55 19.94 33.21
C ALA A 396 -16.54 20.73 34.53
N ASN A 397 -15.63 21.70 34.64
CA ASN A 397 -15.66 22.71 35.68
C ASN A 397 -16.87 23.63 35.44
N ARG A 398 -17.99 23.36 36.11
CA ARG A 398 -19.07 24.33 36.27
C ARG A 398 -18.63 25.35 37.33
N ASN A 399 -18.02 26.43 36.88
CA ASN A 399 -17.93 27.63 37.71
C ASN A 399 -19.31 28.24 37.83
N THR A 400 -19.77 28.28 39.07
CA THR A 400 -20.83 29.13 39.61
C THR A 400 -20.62 30.59 39.19
N ILE A 401 -21.60 31.18 38.53
CA ILE A 401 -21.80 32.63 38.49
C ILE A 401 -23.19 32.86 39.05
N ASP A 402 -23.25 33.48 40.21
CA ASP A 402 -24.46 34.02 40.80
C ASP A 402 -24.14 35.42 41.33
N GLY A 403 -25.02 36.39 41.01
CA GLY A 403 -25.12 37.68 41.68
C GLY A 403 -24.45 38.90 41.02
N ARG A 404 -25.16 39.62 40.16
CA ARG A 404 -25.98 40.81 40.51
C ARG A 404 -26.63 41.43 39.29
#